data_AF-Q2LUS8-F1
#
_entry.id   AF-Q2LUS8-F1
#
_cell.length_a   1.000
_cell.length_b   1.000
_cell.length_c   1.000
_cell.angle_alpha   90.00
_cell.angle_beta   90.00
_cell.angle_gamma   90.00
#
_symmetry.space_group_name_H-M   'P 1'
#
loop_
_entity.id
_entity.type
_entity.pdbx_description
1 polymer ?
#
loop_
_entity_poly.entity_id
_entity_poly.type
_entity_poly.pdbx_seq_one_letter_code
_entity_poly.pdbx_strand_id
1 'polypeptide(L)'
;MDLSTSAVPNSVHKIRYEKLNKILCVLLILLGLACPVSNAYARNQVTADGMATIHNSRMDIARDKAIDNAQRNAIEKVMGVMIYSGSEVENYQLKVDRILSESRGFINGYSIVSENGTDDVYTVTIEADIGAGKLKDRMEAMNLIMARKSKPRIMILFNQHSKTDFVAEAALTRFFLARDFKLVDSGSFKKNSTVDHLQLSCADLDTLARYCHQSGAEVVLLGSVDVSSTRSISAGLKCIPTRLLSR
;
A
#
# COMPACT_ATOMS: atom_id res chain seq x y z
N MET A 1 -68.65 -54.71 55.54
CA MET A 1 -68.64 -54.12 54.19
C MET A 1 -67.75 -52.90 54.23
N ASP A 2 -66.87 -52.84 53.24
CA ASP A 2 -66.14 -51.70 52.68
C ASP A 2 -64.88 -51.14 53.38
N LEU A 3 -63.74 -51.67 52.93
CA LEU A 3 -62.54 -51.02 52.36
C LEU A 3 -62.35 -49.51 52.59
N SER A 4 -61.17 -49.10 53.10
CA SER A 4 -60.10 -48.52 52.24
C SER A 4 -58.95 -47.86 53.03
N THR A 5 -57.77 -47.94 52.40
CA THR A 5 -56.67 -46.94 52.45
C THR A 5 -55.66 -47.01 53.60
N SER A 6 -54.66 -47.88 53.42
CA SER A 6 -53.34 -47.77 54.06
C SER A 6 -52.50 -46.68 53.38
N ALA A 7 -52.17 -45.62 54.12
CA ALA A 7 -51.21 -44.60 53.70
C ALA A 7 -49.77 -45.13 53.87
N VAL A 8 -49.04 -45.27 52.76
CA VAL A 8 -47.58 -45.58 52.74
C VAL A 8 -46.79 -44.27 52.57
N PRO A 9 -45.76 -43.99 53.39
CA PRO A 9 -45.07 -42.70 53.40
C PRO A 9 -44.11 -42.52 52.22
N ASN A 10 -44.27 -41.41 51.52
CA ASN A 10 -43.64 -41.08 50.24
C ASN A 10 -42.30 -40.32 50.41
N SER A 11 -41.39 -40.81 51.25
CA SER A 11 -40.11 -40.13 51.58
C SER A 11 -38.88 -40.65 50.82
N VAL A 12 -38.98 -41.83 50.19
CA VAL A 12 -37.84 -42.48 49.51
C VAL A 12 -37.53 -41.86 48.15
N HIS A 13 -38.53 -41.31 47.47
CA HIS A 13 -38.35 -40.70 46.14
C HIS A 13 -37.52 -39.41 46.19
N LYS A 14 -37.72 -38.53 47.18
CA LYS A 14 -37.06 -37.21 47.26
C LYS A 14 -35.53 -37.28 47.44
N ILE A 15 -35.05 -38.28 48.19
CA ILE A 15 -33.60 -38.49 48.47
C ILE A 15 -32.86 -39.00 47.22
N ARG A 16 -33.54 -39.79 46.37
CA ARG A 16 -32.96 -40.33 45.14
C ARG A 16 -32.71 -39.22 44.10
N TYR A 17 -33.64 -38.26 43.96
CA TYR A 17 -33.50 -37.14 43.01
C TYR A 17 -32.40 -36.13 43.40
N GLU A 18 -32.23 -35.83 44.69
CA GLU A 18 -31.13 -35.00 45.20
C GLU A 18 -29.75 -35.57 44.87
N LYS A 19 -29.55 -36.88 45.08
CA LYS A 19 -28.29 -37.56 44.74
C LYS A 19 -28.07 -37.68 43.23
N LEU A 20 -29.13 -37.93 42.47
CA LEU A 20 -29.06 -38.04 41.01
C LEU A 20 -28.74 -36.68 40.36
N ASN A 21 -29.32 -35.59 40.87
CA ASN A 21 -29.04 -34.23 40.38
C ASN A 21 -27.62 -33.77 40.74
N LYS A 22 -27.11 -34.14 41.92
CA LYS A 22 -25.71 -33.88 42.30
C LYS A 22 -24.72 -34.63 41.41
N ILE A 23 -25.00 -35.88 41.06
CA ILE A 23 -24.17 -36.66 40.13
C ILE A 23 -24.25 -36.08 38.71
N LEU A 24 -25.44 -35.66 38.26
CA LEU A 24 -25.63 -35.01 36.96
C LEU A 24 -24.89 -33.67 36.87
N CYS A 25 -24.91 -32.85 37.93
CA CYS A 25 -24.15 -31.61 38.01
C CYS A 25 -22.64 -31.84 37.99
N VAL A 26 -22.15 -32.86 38.71
CA VAL A 26 -20.71 -33.20 38.69
C VAL A 26 -20.27 -33.70 37.32
N LEU A 27 -21.12 -34.48 36.62
CA LEU A 27 -20.85 -34.95 35.25
C LEU A 27 -20.82 -33.79 34.23
N LEU A 28 -21.73 -32.81 34.37
CA LEU A 28 -21.77 -31.60 33.54
C LEU A 28 -20.54 -30.69 33.77
N ILE A 29 -20.05 -30.60 35.00
CA ILE A 29 -18.85 -29.82 35.34
C ILE A 29 -17.58 -30.53 34.83
N LEU A 30 -17.53 -31.86 34.90
CA LEU A 30 -16.40 -32.65 34.40
C LEU A 30 -16.30 -32.62 32.86
N LEU A 31 -17.43 -32.57 32.17
CA LEU A 31 -17.49 -32.46 30.71
C LEU A 31 -17.11 -31.06 30.20
N GLY A 32 -17.34 -30.01 31.00
CA GLY A 32 -16.93 -28.64 30.69
C GLY A 32 -15.42 -28.39 30.84
N LEU A 33 -14.72 -29.20 31.64
CA LEU A 33 -13.28 -29.04 31.91
C LEU A 33 -12.37 -29.69 30.84
N ALA A 34 -12.96 -30.48 29.94
CA ALA A 34 -12.23 -31.21 28.90
C ALA A 34 -12.20 -30.50 27.53
N CYS A 35 -12.71 -29.27 27.44
CA CYS A 35 -12.55 -28.47 26.24
C CYS A 35 -11.25 -27.66 26.35
N PRO A 36 -10.14 -28.06 25.70
CA PRO A 36 -9.07 -27.11 25.48
C PRO A 36 -9.66 -26.00 24.62
N VAL A 37 -9.91 -24.84 25.24
CA VAL A 37 -10.06 -23.57 24.53
C VAL A 37 -8.72 -23.31 23.86
N SER A 38 -8.55 -23.93 22.69
CA SER A 38 -7.50 -23.59 21.75
C SER A 38 -7.79 -22.15 21.35
N ASN A 39 -7.16 -21.22 22.05
CA ASN A 39 -7.04 -19.84 21.61
C ASN A 39 -6.35 -19.91 20.25
N ALA A 40 -7.14 -19.98 19.18
CA ALA A 40 -6.70 -19.61 17.86
C ALA A 40 -6.40 -18.11 17.94
N TYR A 41 -5.18 -17.80 18.40
CA TYR A 41 -4.55 -16.53 18.07
C TYR A 41 -4.73 -16.41 16.56
N ALA A 42 -5.42 -15.35 16.13
CA ALA A 42 -5.47 -14.95 14.74
C ALA A 42 -4.03 -14.71 14.27
N ARG A 43 -3.38 -15.78 13.83
CA ARG A 43 -2.03 -15.75 13.30
C ARG A 43 -2.23 -15.42 11.83
N ASN A 44 -1.57 -14.36 11.38
CA ASN A 44 -1.58 -13.95 9.98
C ASN A 44 -0.69 -14.90 9.17
N GLN A 45 -0.99 -16.20 9.25
CA GLN A 45 -0.35 -17.26 8.53
C GLN A 45 -1.00 -17.39 7.16
N VAL A 46 -0.17 -17.36 6.12
CA VAL A 46 -0.61 -17.56 4.75
C VAL A 46 0.21 -18.66 4.12
N THR A 47 -0.49 -19.61 3.51
CA THR A 47 0.13 -20.68 2.74
C THR A 47 0.36 -20.22 1.31
N ALA A 48 1.58 -20.40 0.80
CA ALA A 48 1.96 -20.05 -0.55
C ALA A 48 2.90 -21.08 -1.17
N ASP A 49 2.72 -21.26 -2.47
CA ASP A 49 3.56 -22.15 -3.27
C ASP A 49 4.59 -21.32 -4.02
N GLY A 50 5.78 -21.85 -4.19
CA GLY A 50 6.84 -21.25 -4.98
C GLY A 50 7.55 -22.27 -5.83
N MET A 51 8.02 -21.83 -6.99
CA MET A 51 8.65 -22.68 -7.98
C MET A 51 9.95 -22.06 -8.48
N ALA A 52 10.93 -22.90 -8.79
CA ALA A 52 12.17 -22.49 -9.44
C ALA A 52 12.70 -23.59 -10.36
N THR A 53 13.24 -23.18 -11.50
CA THR A 53 13.89 -24.08 -12.46
C THR A 53 15.23 -24.56 -11.91
N ILE A 54 15.52 -25.85 -12.09
CA ILE A 54 16.79 -26.46 -11.71
C ILE A 54 17.77 -26.25 -12.86
N HIS A 55 18.79 -25.42 -12.65
CA HIS A 55 19.87 -25.23 -13.64
C HIS A 55 21.11 -26.03 -13.24
N ASN A 56 21.66 -26.81 -14.18
CA ASN A 56 22.90 -27.59 -14.00
C ASN A 56 22.87 -28.54 -12.78
N SER A 57 21.72 -29.16 -12.52
CA SER A 57 21.52 -30.07 -11.37
C SER A 57 21.80 -29.45 -9.99
N ARG A 58 21.77 -28.11 -9.89
CA ARG A 58 21.96 -27.37 -8.62
C ARG A 58 20.64 -27.24 -7.86
N MET A 59 20.26 -28.33 -7.19
CA MET A 59 19.02 -28.39 -6.40
C MET A 59 19.02 -27.45 -5.19
N ASP A 60 20.20 -27.19 -4.61
CA ASP A 60 20.42 -26.23 -3.52
C ASP A 60 19.93 -24.82 -3.92
N ILE A 61 20.41 -24.32 -5.06
CA ILE A 61 20.02 -23.00 -5.58
C ILE A 61 18.54 -22.97 -5.97
N ALA A 62 18.05 -24.05 -6.57
CA ALA A 62 16.64 -24.12 -6.96
C ALA A 62 15.72 -24.10 -5.74
N ARG A 63 16.08 -24.79 -4.65
CA ARG A 63 15.34 -24.75 -3.39
C ARG A 63 15.29 -23.34 -2.81
N ASP A 64 16.43 -22.67 -2.70
CA ASP A 64 16.50 -21.31 -2.16
C ASP A 64 15.66 -20.33 -2.99
N LYS A 65 15.73 -20.45 -4.33
CA LYS A 65 14.91 -19.64 -5.25
C LYS A 65 13.42 -19.97 -5.16
N ALA A 66 13.04 -21.23 -4.98
CA ALA A 66 11.66 -21.64 -4.82
C ALA A 66 11.09 -21.10 -3.49
N ILE A 67 11.89 -21.08 -2.42
CA ILE A 67 11.52 -20.46 -1.15
C ILE A 67 11.34 -18.95 -1.32
N ASP A 68 12.30 -18.25 -1.95
CA ASP A 68 12.18 -16.81 -2.23
C ASP A 68 10.92 -16.50 -3.07
N ASN A 69 10.60 -17.36 -4.04
CA ASN A 69 9.39 -17.26 -4.84
C ASN A 69 8.12 -17.47 -4.00
N ALA A 70 8.09 -18.50 -3.14
CA ALA A 70 6.96 -18.79 -2.27
C ALA A 70 6.70 -17.62 -1.28
N GLN A 71 7.77 -17.04 -0.73
CA GLN A 71 7.71 -15.85 0.13
C GLN A 71 7.10 -14.65 -0.58
N ARG A 72 7.52 -14.40 -1.83
CA ARG A 72 6.94 -13.34 -2.66
C ARG A 72 5.45 -13.58 -2.90
N ASN A 73 5.09 -14.80 -3.28
CA ASN A 73 3.69 -15.19 -3.54
C ASN A 73 2.81 -15.07 -2.28
N ALA A 74 3.35 -15.36 -1.09
CA ALA A 74 2.64 -15.18 0.18
C ALA A 74 2.25 -13.72 0.41
N ILE A 75 3.18 -12.78 0.14
CA ILE A 75 2.93 -11.34 0.28
C ILE A 75 1.94 -10.86 -0.77
N GLU A 76 2.03 -11.34 -2.01
CA GLU A 76 1.05 -11.03 -3.06
C GLU A 76 -0.37 -11.44 -2.65
N LYS A 77 -0.55 -12.65 -2.10
CA LYS A 77 -1.85 -13.10 -1.59
C LYS A 77 -2.40 -12.17 -0.51
N VAL A 78 -1.58 -11.82 0.50
CA VAL A 78 -1.99 -10.92 1.59
C VAL A 78 -2.33 -9.52 1.07
N MET A 79 -1.49 -8.96 0.20
CA MET A 79 -1.73 -7.66 -0.42
C MET A 79 -3.02 -7.66 -1.23
N GLY A 80 -3.28 -8.72 -2.01
CA GLY A 80 -4.51 -8.89 -2.76
C GLY A 80 -5.72 -8.78 -1.84
N VAL A 81 -5.75 -9.57 -0.75
CA VAL A 81 -6.84 -9.55 0.24
C VAL A 81 -7.05 -8.15 0.83
N MET A 82 -5.97 -7.44 1.20
CA MET A 82 -6.08 -6.08 1.74
C MET A 82 -6.65 -5.09 0.72
N ILE A 83 -6.28 -5.20 -0.55
CA ILE A 83 -6.77 -4.31 -1.61
C ILE A 83 -8.25 -4.56 -1.92
N TYR A 84 -8.66 -5.83 -2.01
CA TYR A 84 -10.07 -6.17 -2.19
C TYR A 84 -10.95 -5.61 -1.07
N SER A 85 -10.42 -5.50 0.16
CA SER A 85 -11.14 -4.91 1.29
C SER A 85 -11.26 -3.38 1.25
N GLY A 86 -10.36 -2.69 0.53
CA GLY A 86 -10.27 -1.22 0.49
C GLY A 86 -10.77 -0.55 -0.79
N SER A 87 -11.18 -1.31 -1.82
CA SER A 87 -11.69 -0.81 -3.11
C SER A 87 -10.77 0.14 -3.91
N GLU A 88 -9.45 0.13 -3.70
CA GLU A 88 -8.49 0.91 -4.50
C GLU A 88 -7.79 0.05 -5.57
N VAL A 89 -8.33 0.00 -6.80
CA VAL A 89 -7.72 -0.74 -7.93
C VAL A 89 -6.72 0.12 -8.73
N GLU A 90 -6.64 1.43 -8.46
CA GLU A 90 -5.85 2.34 -9.29
C GLU A 90 -4.33 2.24 -9.02
N ASN A 91 -3.55 2.11 -10.10
CA ASN A 91 -2.08 2.04 -10.10
C ASN A 91 -1.47 0.84 -9.34
N TYR A 92 -2.16 -0.31 -9.32
CA TYR A 92 -1.74 -1.55 -8.63
C TYR A 92 -0.32 -2.03 -9.00
N GLN A 93 -0.03 -2.18 -10.30
CA GLN A 93 1.21 -2.81 -10.77
C GLN A 93 2.47 -2.10 -10.23
N LEU A 94 2.52 -0.77 -10.32
CA LEU A 94 3.66 0.02 -9.84
C LEU A 94 3.82 0.01 -8.31
N LYS A 95 2.72 -0.14 -7.55
CA LYS A 95 2.76 -0.23 -6.08
C LYS A 95 3.31 -1.59 -5.64
N VAL A 96 2.88 -2.65 -6.32
CA VAL A 96 3.22 -4.05 -6.02
C VAL A 96 4.70 -4.32 -6.26
N ASP A 97 5.23 -3.93 -7.42
CA ASP A 97 6.62 -4.24 -7.79
C ASP A 97 7.64 -3.75 -6.76
N ARG A 98 7.39 -2.56 -6.18
CA ARG A 98 8.28 -1.98 -5.17
C ARG A 98 8.17 -2.69 -3.81
N ILE A 99 6.98 -3.12 -3.41
CA ILE A 99 6.79 -3.85 -2.14
C ILE A 99 7.39 -5.25 -2.26
N LEU A 100 7.20 -5.92 -3.39
CA LEU A 100 7.75 -7.24 -3.64
C LEU A 100 9.29 -7.24 -3.75
N SER A 101 9.87 -6.11 -4.13
CA SER A 101 11.34 -5.92 -4.10
C SER A 101 11.90 -5.95 -2.66
N GLU A 102 11.06 -5.69 -1.65
CA GLU A 102 11.41 -5.71 -0.22
C GLU A 102 10.66 -6.84 0.54
N SER A 103 10.18 -7.85 -0.18
CA SER A 103 9.31 -8.92 0.33
C SER A 103 9.82 -9.55 1.64
N ARG A 104 11.12 -9.86 1.71
CA ARG A 104 11.76 -10.46 2.90
C ARG A 104 11.59 -9.64 4.18
N GLY A 105 11.45 -8.31 4.08
CA GLY A 105 11.30 -7.42 5.24
C GLY A 105 9.96 -7.51 5.96
N PHE A 106 8.94 -8.13 5.35
CA PHE A 106 7.57 -8.21 5.89
C PHE A 106 7.23 -9.57 6.51
N ILE A 107 8.10 -10.57 6.34
CA ILE A 107 7.91 -11.93 6.84
C ILE A 107 8.60 -12.03 8.21
N ASN A 108 7.86 -12.37 9.25
CA ASN A 108 8.42 -12.60 10.59
C ASN A 108 9.12 -13.97 10.67
N GLY A 109 8.58 -14.96 9.96
CA GLY A 109 9.12 -16.31 9.86
C GLY A 109 8.29 -17.16 8.89
N TYR A 110 8.81 -18.32 8.51
CA TYR A 110 8.10 -19.28 7.68
C TYR A 110 8.46 -20.72 8.06
N SER A 111 7.54 -21.64 7.79
CA SER A 111 7.75 -23.09 7.90
C SER A 111 7.48 -23.74 6.54
N ILE A 112 8.32 -24.72 6.17
CA ILE A 112 8.12 -25.51 4.95
C ILE A 112 7.12 -26.61 5.26
N VAL A 113 6.03 -26.66 4.51
CA VAL A 113 4.95 -27.65 4.65
C VAL A 113 5.17 -28.82 3.68
N SER A 114 5.65 -28.52 2.48
CA SER A 114 5.93 -29.49 1.43
C SER A 114 7.07 -29.01 0.56
N GLU A 115 7.91 -29.93 0.11
CA GLU A 115 8.94 -29.69 -0.89
C GLU A 115 8.99 -30.87 -1.86
N ASN A 116 9.08 -30.58 -3.15
CA ASN A 116 9.17 -31.58 -4.20
C ASN A 116 10.10 -31.08 -5.31
N GLY A 117 11.10 -31.89 -5.63
CA GLY A 117 12.01 -31.65 -6.75
C GLY A 117 11.68 -32.62 -7.87
N THR A 118 10.98 -32.14 -8.89
CA THR A 118 10.84 -32.88 -10.17
C THR A 118 11.97 -32.41 -11.08
N ASP A 119 12.54 -33.28 -11.93
CA ASP A 119 13.82 -33.09 -12.65
C ASP A 119 14.15 -31.67 -13.17
N ASP A 120 13.16 -30.92 -13.66
CA ASP A 120 13.35 -29.57 -14.21
C ASP A 120 12.86 -28.43 -13.28
N VAL A 121 11.99 -28.73 -12.30
CA VAL A 121 11.32 -27.73 -11.44
C VAL A 121 11.29 -28.17 -9.99
N TYR A 122 11.80 -27.30 -9.12
CA TYR A 122 11.67 -27.43 -7.68
C TYR A 122 10.46 -26.64 -7.18
N THR A 123 9.55 -27.30 -6.46
CA THR A 123 8.32 -26.71 -5.90
C THR A 123 8.36 -26.79 -4.38
N VAL A 124 8.01 -25.69 -3.72
CA VAL A 124 7.93 -25.60 -2.26
C VAL A 124 6.61 -24.98 -1.85
N THR A 125 5.94 -25.55 -0.86
CA THR A 125 4.81 -24.92 -0.16
C THR A 125 5.28 -24.47 1.21
N ILE A 126 5.17 -23.17 1.48
CA ILE A 126 5.48 -22.59 2.78
C ILE A 126 4.22 -22.10 3.47
N GLU A 127 4.26 -22.08 4.79
CA GLU A 127 3.37 -21.33 5.65
C GLU A 127 4.16 -20.16 6.23
N ALA A 128 3.82 -18.93 5.83
CA ALA A 128 4.54 -17.73 6.22
C ALA A 128 3.72 -16.91 7.24
N ASP A 129 4.36 -16.47 8.32
CA ASP A 129 3.80 -15.48 9.25
C ASP A 129 4.16 -14.07 8.79
N ILE A 130 3.14 -13.32 8.37
CA ILE A 130 3.32 -12.00 7.76
C ILE A 130 2.88 -10.92 8.75
N GLY A 131 3.76 -9.93 8.96
CA GLY A 131 3.45 -8.75 9.75
C GLY A 131 2.47 -7.83 9.02
N ALA A 132 1.16 -8.16 9.03
CA ALA A 132 0.13 -7.42 8.30
C ALA A 132 0.10 -5.92 8.61
N GLY A 133 0.39 -5.51 9.85
CA GLY A 133 0.51 -4.10 10.22
C GLY A 133 1.64 -3.37 9.48
N LYS A 134 2.86 -3.93 9.50
CA LYS A 134 4.02 -3.36 8.79
C LYS A 134 3.78 -3.27 7.29
N LEU A 135 3.13 -4.29 6.72
CA LEU A 135 2.79 -4.33 5.31
C LEU A 135 1.75 -3.25 4.96
N LYS A 136 0.71 -3.09 5.79
CA LYS A 136 -0.30 -2.04 5.64
C LYS A 136 0.30 -0.65 5.70
N ASP A 137 1.11 -0.36 6.71
CA ASP A 137 1.76 0.95 6.87
C ASP A 137 2.63 1.29 5.65
N ARG A 138 3.32 0.29 5.08
CA ARG A 138 4.12 0.48 3.87
C ARG A 138 3.25 0.76 2.64
N MET A 139 2.11 0.08 2.51
CA MET A 139 1.16 0.31 1.42
C MET A 139 0.57 1.72 1.51
N GLU A 140 0.19 2.17 2.70
CA GLU A 140 -0.32 3.54 2.92
C GLU A 140 0.73 4.60 2.60
N ALA A 141 1.98 4.39 3.02
CA ALA A 141 3.09 5.27 2.66
C ALA A 141 3.29 5.33 1.13
N MET A 142 3.14 4.19 0.43
CA MET A 142 3.24 4.15 -1.02
C MET A 142 2.09 4.89 -1.70
N ASN A 143 0.86 4.74 -1.19
CA ASN A 143 -0.31 5.48 -1.65
C ASN A 143 -0.09 6.99 -1.51
N LEU A 144 0.46 7.45 -0.38
CA LEU A 144 0.79 8.86 -0.17
C LEU A 144 1.84 9.36 -1.17
N ILE A 145 2.89 8.58 -1.44
CA ILE A 145 3.92 8.92 -2.41
C ILE A 145 3.33 9.01 -3.83
N MET A 146 2.49 8.05 -4.21
CA MET A 146 1.84 8.04 -5.53
C MET A 146 0.84 9.19 -5.68
N ALA A 147 0.06 9.49 -4.63
CA ALA A 147 -0.84 10.65 -4.62
C ALA A 147 -0.08 11.97 -4.82
N ARG A 148 1.10 12.11 -4.19
CA ARG A 148 1.98 13.28 -4.40
C ARG A 148 2.56 13.32 -5.82
N LYS A 149 3.00 12.18 -6.37
CA LYS A 149 3.44 12.11 -7.77
C LYS A 149 2.34 12.43 -8.79
N SER A 150 1.09 12.10 -8.48
CA SER A 150 -0.07 12.44 -9.30
C SER A 150 -0.38 13.94 -9.27
N LYS A 151 -0.12 14.60 -8.13
CA LYS A 151 -0.36 16.04 -7.91
C LYS A 151 0.93 16.76 -7.49
N PRO A 152 1.93 16.88 -8.38
CA PRO A 152 3.16 17.57 -8.07
C PRO A 152 2.89 19.04 -7.74
N ARG A 153 3.79 19.63 -6.94
CA ARG A 153 3.80 21.08 -6.70
C ARG A 153 4.37 21.78 -7.92
N ILE A 154 3.54 22.60 -8.57
CA ILE A 154 3.88 23.23 -9.84
C ILE A 154 4.25 24.69 -9.61
N MET A 155 5.36 25.13 -10.21
CA MET A 155 5.68 26.55 -10.35
C MET A 155 5.42 26.98 -11.80
N ILE A 156 4.75 28.13 -11.98
CA ILE A 156 4.45 28.68 -13.29
C ILE A 156 5.29 29.95 -13.48
N LEU A 157 6.02 30.01 -14.59
CA LEU A 157 6.83 31.16 -14.99
C LEU A 157 6.39 31.62 -16.39
N PHE A 158 6.03 32.89 -16.48
CA PHE A 158 5.79 33.59 -17.74
C PHE A 158 6.75 34.75 -17.86
N ASN A 159 7.13 35.07 -19.10
CA ASN A 159 7.89 36.28 -19.39
C ASN A 159 6.88 37.44 -19.37
N GLN A 160 6.73 38.15 -18.25
CA GLN A 160 5.67 39.15 -18.02
C GLN A 160 5.81 40.46 -18.85
N HIS A 161 6.26 40.34 -20.10
CA HIS A 161 6.50 41.44 -21.04
C HIS A 161 5.20 41.97 -21.64
N SER A 162 4.18 41.12 -21.79
CA SER A 162 2.90 41.49 -22.38
C SER A 162 1.74 41.37 -21.38
N LYS A 163 0.67 42.16 -21.59
CA LYS A 163 -0.59 42.02 -20.82
C LYS A 163 -1.21 40.62 -21.00
N THR A 164 -0.94 39.95 -22.11
CA THR A 164 -1.43 38.60 -22.41
C THR A 164 -0.75 37.52 -21.59
N ASP A 165 0.52 37.71 -21.19
CA ASP A 165 1.22 36.76 -20.31
C ASP A 165 0.61 36.72 -18.91
N PHE A 166 0.22 37.88 -18.35
CA PHE A 166 -0.49 37.94 -17.07
C PHE A 166 -1.85 37.22 -17.12
N VAL A 167 -2.58 37.35 -18.23
CA VAL A 167 -3.86 36.69 -18.44
C VAL A 167 -3.67 35.17 -18.57
N ALA A 168 -2.65 34.72 -19.30
CA ALA A 168 -2.32 33.31 -19.45
C ALA A 168 -1.85 32.67 -18.13
N GLU A 169 -0.99 33.35 -17.37
CA GLU A 169 -0.55 32.94 -16.04
C GLU A 169 -1.74 32.77 -15.09
N ALA A 170 -2.65 33.75 -15.05
CA ALA A 170 -3.85 33.70 -14.24
C ALA A 170 -4.79 32.56 -14.67
N ALA A 171 -4.94 32.33 -15.98
CA ALA A 171 -5.77 31.26 -16.52
C ALA A 171 -5.23 29.87 -16.14
N LEU A 172 -3.92 29.64 -16.31
CA LEU A 172 -3.29 28.37 -15.90
C LEU A 172 -3.34 28.17 -14.39
N THR A 173 -3.08 29.23 -13.61
CA THR A 173 -3.22 29.21 -12.15
C THR A 173 -4.60 28.71 -11.73
N ARG A 174 -5.65 29.28 -12.31
CA ARG A 174 -7.04 28.84 -12.05
C ARG A 174 -7.28 27.40 -12.51
N PHE A 175 -6.79 27.02 -13.69
CA PHE A 175 -6.94 25.68 -14.24
C PHE A 175 -6.35 24.58 -13.33
N PHE A 176 -5.17 24.84 -12.77
CA PHE A 176 -4.46 23.92 -11.89
C PHE A 176 -5.03 23.91 -10.47
N LEU A 177 -5.39 25.08 -9.91
CA LEU A 177 -6.07 25.14 -8.59
C LEU A 177 -7.42 24.42 -8.62
N ALA A 178 -8.20 24.56 -9.70
CA ALA A 178 -9.48 23.87 -9.85
C ALA A 178 -9.35 22.34 -9.90
N ARG A 179 -8.16 21.83 -10.21
CA ARG A 179 -7.81 20.39 -10.23
C ARG A 179 -7.01 19.96 -9.01
N ASP A 180 -6.98 20.79 -7.96
CA ASP A 180 -6.31 20.50 -6.68
C ASP A 180 -4.79 20.33 -6.80
N PHE A 181 -4.17 20.98 -7.79
CA PHE A 181 -2.71 21.09 -7.85
C PHE A 181 -2.24 22.20 -6.91
N LYS A 182 -1.15 21.93 -6.19
CA LYS A 182 -0.49 22.91 -5.34
C LYS A 182 0.42 23.80 -6.18
N LEU A 183 0.19 25.11 -6.14
CA LEU A 183 1.02 26.08 -6.84
C LEU A 183 2.05 26.71 -5.91
N VAL A 184 3.26 26.89 -6.44
CA VAL A 184 4.35 27.62 -5.78
C VAL A 184 4.38 29.03 -6.34
N ASP A 185 4.44 30.02 -5.44
CA ASP A 185 4.58 31.42 -5.84
C ASP A 185 5.95 31.68 -6.50
N SER A 186 5.90 32.26 -7.69
CA SER A 186 7.07 32.66 -8.46
C SER A 186 7.52 34.10 -8.14
N GLY A 187 6.73 34.87 -7.38
CA GLY A 187 6.99 36.29 -7.08
C GLY A 187 8.36 36.56 -6.44
N SER A 188 8.82 35.68 -5.55
CA SER A 188 10.13 35.84 -4.89
C SER A 188 11.31 35.52 -5.81
N PHE A 189 11.12 34.68 -6.82
CA PHE A 189 12.12 34.40 -7.86
C PHE A 189 12.17 35.50 -8.92
N LYS A 190 11.01 36.00 -9.33
CA LYS A 190 10.84 37.06 -10.35
C LYS A 190 11.49 38.38 -9.93
N LYS A 191 11.51 38.70 -8.63
CA LYS A 191 12.07 39.96 -8.11
C LYS A 191 13.60 40.02 -8.10
N ASN A 192 14.26 38.86 -8.03
CA ASN A 192 15.71 38.77 -7.82
C ASN A 192 16.49 38.33 -9.07
N SER A 193 15.82 38.10 -10.20
CA SER A 193 16.43 37.47 -11.37
C SER A 193 16.16 38.29 -12.64
N THR A 194 17.21 38.90 -13.22
CA THR A 194 17.22 39.50 -14.58
C THR A 194 17.24 38.39 -15.63
N VAL A 195 16.23 37.53 -15.63
CA VAL A 195 16.24 36.35 -16.49
C VAL A 195 15.22 36.60 -17.57
N ASP A 196 15.71 36.83 -18.78
CA ASP A 196 14.91 36.80 -19.99
C ASP A 196 14.65 35.31 -20.31
N HIS A 197 13.64 34.74 -19.65
CA HIS A 197 13.44 33.30 -19.39
C HIS A 197 13.22 32.40 -20.62
N LEU A 198 13.32 32.92 -21.83
CA LEU A 198 13.15 32.14 -23.06
C LEU A 198 14.47 31.59 -23.60
N GLN A 199 15.61 32.08 -23.08
CA GLN A 199 16.95 31.54 -23.33
C GLN A 199 17.62 31.21 -22.00
N LEU A 200 17.15 30.15 -21.34
CA LEU A 200 17.73 29.69 -20.09
C LEU A 200 19.19 29.28 -20.32
N SER A 201 20.13 30.13 -19.88
CA SER A 201 21.54 29.79 -19.76
C SER A 201 21.75 28.75 -18.65
N CYS A 202 22.86 28.01 -18.68
CA CYS A 202 23.18 27.03 -17.63
C CYS A 202 23.16 27.65 -16.23
N ALA A 203 23.64 28.89 -16.08
CA ALA A 203 23.67 29.60 -14.79
C ALA A 203 22.26 29.93 -14.24
N ASP A 204 21.30 30.17 -15.13
CA ASP A 204 19.92 30.48 -14.76
C ASP A 204 19.16 29.21 -14.37
N LEU A 205 19.47 28.08 -15.05
CA LEU A 205 18.90 26.77 -14.72
C LEU A 205 19.30 26.32 -13.31
N ASP A 206 20.55 26.53 -12.90
CA ASP A 206 21.03 26.18 -11.55
C ASP A 206 20.38 27.05 -10.46
N THR A 207 20.21 28.35 -10.72
CA THR A 207 19.57 29.27 -9.79
C THR A 207 18.08 28.96 -9.65
N LEU A 208 17.43 28.64 -10.78
CA LEU A 208 16.06 28.14 -10.81
C LEU A 208 15.93 26.80 -10.07
N ALA A 209 16.85 25.85 -10.27
CA ALA A 209 16.85 24.56 -9.58
C ALA A 209 16.93 24.73 -8.06
N ARG A 210 17.85 25.59 -7.58
CA ARG A 210 18.01 25.89 -6.14
C ARG A 210 16.75 26.51 -5.55
N TYR A 211 16.16 27.50 -6.23
CA TYR A 211 14.90 28.10 -5.79
C TYR A 211 13.75 27.09 -5.77
N CYS A 212 13.66 26.22 -6.79
CA CYS A 212 12.67 25.16 -6.85
C CYS A 212 12.81 24.18 -5.70
N HIS A 213 14.05 23.79 -5.36
CA HIS A 213 14.30 22.92 -4.21
C HIS A 213 13.91 23.58 -2.88
N GLN A 214 14.22 24.87 -2.69
CA GLN A 214 13.87 25.61 -1.47
C GLN A 214 12.37 25.85 -1.32
N SER A 215 11.70 26.22 -2.41
CA SER A 215 10.25 26.44 -2.44
C SER A 215 9.45 25.13 -2.48
N GLY A 216 10.12 24.01 -2.78
CA GLY A 216 9.58 22.66 -2.95
C GLY A 216 8.70 22.51 -4.19
N ALA A 217 9.01 23.23 -5.26
CA ALA A 217 8.45 22.98 -6.59
C ALA A 217 9.06 21.71 -7.17
N GLU A 218 8.22 20.82 -7.71
CA GLU A 218 8.63 19.56 -8.34
C GLU A 218 8.66 19.67 -9.87
N VAL A 219 7.81 20.54 -10.42
CA VAL A 219 7.67 20.79 -11.84
C VAL A 219 7.62 22.30 -12.09
N VAL A 220 8.37 22.77 -13.08
CA VAL A 220 8.31 24.14 -13.58
C VAL A 220 7.64 24.16 -14.94
N LEU A 221 6.62 25.00 -15.07
CA LEU A 221 5.96 25.33 -16.33
C LEU A 221 6.49 26.67 -16.82
N LEU A 222 7.14 26.64 -17.98
CA LEU A 222 7.60 27.84 -18.68
C LEU A 222 6.61 28.17 -19.80
N GLY A 223 5.97 29.31 -19.70
CA GLY A 223 4.99 29.80 -20.67
C GLY A 223 5.52 30.99 -21.47
N SER A 224 5.21 31.01 -22.77
CA SER A 224 5.39 32.16 -23.65
C SER A 224 4.12 32.37 -24.47
N VAL A 225 3.61 33.60 -24.50
CA VAL A 225 2.51 33.97 -25.38
C VAL A 225 3.02 35.01 -26.37
N ASP A 226 3.02 34.65 -27.65
CA ASP A 226 3.34 35.60 -28.71
C ASP A 226 2.06 35.96 -29.47
N VAL A 227 1.80 37.27 -29.57
CA VAL A 227 0.61 37.81 -30.22
C VAL A 227 1.06 38.52 -31.48
N SER A 228 1.10 37.79 -32.59
CA SER A 228 1.30 38.39 -33.91
C SER A 228 0.01 39.07 -34.37
N SER A 229 0.09 40.35 -34.72
CA SER A 229 -1.04 41.28 -34.95
C SER A 229 -1.95 40.94 -36.14
N THR A 230 -1.88 39.73 -36.70
CA THR A 230 -2.76 39.28 -37.78
C THR A 230 -3.05 37.79 -37.60
N ARG A 231 -4.04 37.51 -36.74
CA ARG A 231 -4.87 36.29 -36.72
C ARG A 231 -4.23 34.96 -36.30
N SER A 232 -3.05 34.95 -35.68
CA SER A 232 -2.51 33.77 -34.99
C SER A 232 -1.97 34.13 -33.61
N ILE A 233 -2.50 33.45 -32.58
CA ILE A 233 -1.94 33.45 -31.22
C ILE A 233 -1.15 32.15 -31.10
N SER A 234 0.16 32.23 -30.91
CA SER A 234 1.00 31.06 -30.59
C SER A 234 1.31 31.07 -29.10
N ALA A 235 0.93 29.98 -28.42
CA ALA A 235 1.25 29.76 -27.02
C ALA A 235 2.21 28.56 -26.91
N GLY A 236 3.36 28.78 -26.29
CA GLY A 236 4.33 27.74 -25.97
C GLY A 236 4.29 27.42 -24.48
N LEU A 237 4.15 26.15 -24.13
CA LEU A 237 4.27 25.68 -22.75
C LEU A 237 5.31 24.56 -22.68
N LYS A 238 6.40 24.79 -21.94
CA LYS A 238 7.45 23.80 -21.69
C LYS A 238 7.40 23.35 -20.24
N CYS A 239 7.25 22.04 -20.04
CA CYS A 239 7.25 21.40 -18.74
C CYS A 239 8.64 20.85 -18.44
N ILE A 240 9.24 21.24 -17.31
CA ILE A 240 10.56 20.75 -16.89
C ILE A 240 10.47 20.25 -15.45
N PRO A 241 10.76 18.97 -15.17
CA PRO A 241 10.86 18.48 -13.80
C PRO A 241 12.10 19.06 -13.14
N THR A 242 11.99 19.49 -11.88
CA THR A 242 13.06 20.25 -11.21
C THR A 242 14.33 19.42 -11.01
N ARG A 243 14.19 18.09 -10.89
CA ARG A 243 15.31 17.15 -10.86
C ARG A 243 16.19 17.17 -12.12
N LEU A 244 15.65 17.60 -13.27
CA LEU A 244 16.42 17.72 -14.52
C LEU A 244 17.06 19.11 -14.69
N LEU A 245 16.81 20.05 -13.78
CA LEU A 245 17.40 21.38 -13.82
C LEU A 245 18.81 21.41 -13.21
N SER A 246 19.10 20.54 -12.24
CA SER A 246 20.45 20.38 -11.67
C SER A 246 21.24 19.33 -12.47
N ARG A 247 22.07 19.77 -13.41
CA ARG A 247 23.03 18.89 -14.11
C ARG A 247 24.40 19.52 -14.13
#